data_AF-A0A1M6PLD5-F1
#
_entry.id   AF-A0A1M6PLD5-F1
#
_cell.length_a   1.000
_cell.length_b   1.000
_cell.length_c   1.000
_cell.angle_alpha   90.00
_cell.angle_beta   90.00
_cell.angle_gamma   90.00
#
_symmetry.space_group_name_H-M   'P 1'
#
loop_
_entity.id
_entity.type
_entity.pdbx_description
1 polymer ?
#
loop_
_entity_poly.entity_id
_entity_poly.type
_entity_poly.pdbx_seq_one_letter_code
_entity_poly.pdbx_strand_id
1 'polypeptide(L)'
;MAPMLVIGLVLIGVVCYVHYAIPMFTRGAGHRVIAHGVLILVGGACGVVSVLVPGLAESRWLVFVVAFGTVHVPAAAILFIKHLRGAGQS
;
A
#
# COMPACT_ATOMS: atom_id res chain seq x y z
N MET A 1 16.73 2.07 -13.68
CA MET A 1 15.53 1.93 -14.54
C MET A 1 14.86 0.53 -14.54
N ALA A 2 15.32 -0.51 -15.26
CA ALA A 2 14.59 -1.79 -15.36
C ALA A 2 14.18 -2.46 -14.02
N PRO A 3 15.06 -2.61 -13.00
CA PRO A 3 14.67 -3.22 -11.72
C PRO A 3 13.64 -2.37 -10.96
N MET A 4 13.71 -1.05 -11.08
CA MET A 4 12.79 -0.14 -10.39
C MET A 4 11.38 -0.19 -10.96
N LEU A 5 11.23 -0.39 -12.27
CA LEU A 5 9.93 -0.61 -12.90
C LEU A 5 9.27 -1.91 -12.44
N VAL A 6 10.04 -2.99 -12.34
CA VAL A 6 9.55 -4.28 -11.83
C VAL A 6 9.08 -4.14 -10.38
N ILE A 7 9.90 -3.48 -9.54
CA ILE A 7 9.54 -3.21 -8.14
C ILE A 7 8.26 -2.38 -8.06
N GLY A 8 8.15 -1.30 -8.84
CA GLY A 8 6.95 -0.47 -8.91
C GLY A 8 5.70 -1.27 -9.28
N LEU A 9 5.80 -2.16 -10.26
CA LEU A 9 4.69 -3.01 -10.70
C LEU A 9 4.23 -3.98 -9.59
N VAL A 10 5.18 -4.64 -8.93
CA VAL A 10 4.88 -5.53 -7.79
C VAL A 10 4.19 -4.76 -6.67
N LEU A 11 4.68 -3.56 -6.37
CA LEU A 11 4.14 -2.70 -5.33
C LEU A 11 2.73 -2.20 -5.64
N ILE A 12 2.42 -1.90 -6.91
CA ILE A 12 1.03 -1.65 -7.33
C ILE A 12 0.15 -2.87 -7.04
N GLY A 13 0.64 -4.08 -7.33
CA GLY A 13 -0.07 -5.31 -6.99
C GLY A 13 -0.33 -5.45 -5.48
N VAL A 14 0.64 -5.10 -4.64
CA VAL A 14 0.50 -5.09 -3.17
C VAL A 14 -0.60 -4.13 -2.74
N VAL A 15 -0.61 -2.91 -3.27
CA VAL A 15 -1.67 -1.91 -2.99
C VAL A 15 -3.03 -2.49 -3.37
N CYS A 16 -3.19 -2.99 -4.60
CA CYS A 16 -4.45 -3.58 -5.05
C CYS A 16 -4.90 -4.74 -4.16
N TYR A 17 -3.98 -5.62 -3.75
CA TYR A 17 -4.27 -6.73 -2.85
C TYR A 17 -4.77 -6.23 -1.48
N VAL A 18 -4.11 -5.24 -0.89
CA VAL A 18 -4.52 -4.66 0.40
C VAL A 18 -5.94 -4.11 0.30
N HIS A 19 -6.21 -3.29 -0.72
CA HIS A 19 -7.54 -2.70 -0.91
C HIS A 19 -8.61 -3.75 -1.21
N TYR A 20 -8.27 -4.84 -1.90
CA TYR A 20 -9.17 -5.97 -2.12
C TYR A 20 -9.40 -6.79 -0.84
N ALA A 21 -8.38 -6.94 0.02
CA ALA A 21 -8.44 -7.79 1.20
C ALA A 21 -9.12 -7.15 2.42
N ILE A 22 -9.08 -5.82 2.56
CA ILE A 22 -9.75 -5.09 3.65
C ILE A 22 -11.23 -5.48 3.83
N PRO A 23 -12.11 -5.46 2.81
CA PRO A 23 -13.52 -5.79 3.00
C PRO A 23 -13.76 -7.25 3.44
N MET A 24 -12.82 -8.15 3.16
CA MET A 24 -12.90 -9.55 3.61
C MET A 24 -12.68 -9.69 5.12
N PHE A 25 -11.90 -8.80 5.73
CA PHE A 25 -11.46 -8.93 7.13
C PHE A 25 -11.99 -7.86 8.08
N THR A 26 -12.72 -6.85 7.58
CA THR A 26 -13.25 -5.74 8.36
C THR A 26 -14.78 -5.69 8.27
N ARG A 27 -15.45 -5.78 9.42
CA ARG A 27 -16.91 -5.74 9.54
C ARG A 27 -17.39 -4.29 9.66
N GLY A 28 -18.43 -3.94 8.90
CA GLY A 28 -19.05 -2.60 8.93
C GLY A 28 -18.45 -1.61 7.92
N ALA A 29 -19.32 -0.85 7.26
CA ALA A 29 -18.95 0.10 6.21
C ALA A 29 -18.02 1.21 6.74
N GLY A 30 -18.24 1.70 7.96
CA GLY A 30 -17.41 2.75 8.57
C GLY A 30 -15.96 2.31 8.79
N HIS A 31 -15.74 1.13 9.36
CA HIS A 31 -14.38 0.62 9.59
C HIS A 31 -13.63 0.34 8.28
N ARG A 32 -14.33 -0.08 7.22
CA ARG A 32 -13.74 -0.25 5.88
C ARG A 32 -13.28 1.08 5.29
N VAL A 33 -14.12 2.12 5.39
CA VAL A 33 -13.79 3.47 4.92
C VAL A 33 -12.59 4.02 5.69
N ILE A 34 -12.54 3.84 7.02
CA ILE A 34 -11.40 4.26 7.83
C ILE A 34 -10.12 3.52 7.43
N ALA A 35 -10.19 2.19 7.26
CA ALA A 35 -9.03 1.39 6.86
C ALA A 35 -8.46 1.85 5.50
N HIS A 36 -9.33 2.01 4.49
CA HIS A 36 -8.90 2.53 3.19
C HIS A 36 -8.37 3.96 3.28
N GLY A 37 -9.05 4.83 4.04
CA GLY A 37 -8.68 6.22 4.19
C GLY A 37 -7.31 6.39 4.82
N VAL A 38 -7.03 5.68 5.93
CA VAL A 38 -5.75 5.75 6.62
C VAL A 38 -4.61 5.23 5.73
N LEU A 39 -4.81 4.13 5.01
CA LEU A 39 -3.80 3.57 4.10
C LEU A 39 -3.46 4.53 2.94
N ILE A 40 -4.49 5.10 2.30
CA ILE A 40 -4.31 6.08 1.23
C ILE A 40 -3.63 7.34 1.75
N LEU A 41 -4.04 7.84 2.92
CA LEU A 41 -3.53 9.09 3.48
C LEU A 41 -2.07 8.93 3.89
N VAL A 42 -1.72 7.87 4.62
CA VAL A 42 -0.35 7.59 5.04
C VAL A 42 0.55 7.31 3.83
N GLY A 43 0.08 6.50 2.88
CA GLY A 43 0.83 6.24 1.65
C GLY A 43 1.02 7.48 0.79
N GLY A 44 -0.01 8.29 0.64
CA GLY A 44 0.06 9.56 -0.10
C GLY A 44 1.05 10.52 0.55
N ALA A 45 0.98 10.70 1.87
CA ALA A 45 1.91 11.55 2.61
C ALA A 45 3.36 11.07 2.46
N CYS A 46 3.61 9.77 2.64
CA CYS A 46 4.95 9.21 2.50
C CYS A 46 5.49 9.33 1.05
N GLY A 47 4.64 9.10 0.06
CA GLY A 47 4.97 9.28 -1.35
C GLY A 47 5.32 10.73 -1.69
N VAL A 48 4.53 11.69 -1.22
CA VAL A 48 4.78 13.13 -1.43
C VAL A 48 6.11 13.54 -0.78
N VAL A 49 6.35 13.16 0.48
CA VAL A 49 7.61 13.45 1.17
C VAL A 49 8.80 12.87 0.41
N SER A 50 8.66 11.65 -0.13
CA SER A 50 9.72 10.99 -0.90
C SER A 50 10.05 11.71 -2.21
N VAL A 51 9.07 12.34 -2.86
CA VAL A 51 9.28 13.15 -4.08
C VAL A 51 9.95 14.49 -3.81
N LEU A 52 9.79 15.03 -2.59
CA LEU A 52 10.38 16.30 -2.18
C LEU A 52 11.87 16.18 -1.82
N VAL A 53 12.41 14.96 -1.75
CA VAL A 53 13.83 14.75 -1.49
C VAL A 53 14.66 15.27 -2.68
N PRO A 54 15.62 16.19 -2.47
CA PRO A 54 16.48 16.69 -3.54
C PRO A 54 17.50 15.64 -3.99
N GLY A 55 17.92 15.69 -5.26
CA GLY A 55 18.95 14.80 -5.81
C GLY A 55 18.43 13.44 -6.33
N LEU A 56 17.12 13.33 -6.59
CA LEU A 56 16.53 12.12 -7.18
C LEU A 56 17.07 11.86 -8.59
N ALA A 57 17.71 10.71 -8.78
CA ALA A 57 18.20 10.23 -10.07
C ALA A 57 17.09 9.62 -10.95
N GLU A 58 15.99 9.19 -10.34
CA GLU A 58 14.86 8.51 -10.99
C GLU A 58 13.63 9.43 -11.07
N SER A 59 12.65 9.07 -11.90
CA SER A 59 11.48 9.94 -12.10
C SER A 59 10.65 10.09 -10.82
N ARG A 60 10.16 11.31 -10.56
CA ARG A 60 9.34 11.62 -9.38
C ARG A 60 8.12 10.70 -9.25
N TRP A 61 7.49 10.35 -10.37
CA TRP A 61 6.37 9.41 -10.41
C TRP A 61 6.77 8.01 -9.94
N LEU A 62 7.94 7.52 -10.35
CA LEU A 62 8.40 6.19 -9.98
C LEU A 62 8.78 6.13 -8.49
N VAL A 63 9.42 7.19 -7.99
CA VAL A 63 9.71 7.36 -6.56
C VAL A 63 8.42 7.38 -5.74
N PHE A 64 7.40 8.10 -6.20
CA PHE A 64 6.09 8.13 -5.54
C PHE A 64 5.48 6.73 -5.49
N VAL A 65 5.40 6.01 -6.61
CA VAL A 65 4.79 4.67 -6.67
C VAL A 65 5.53 3.68 -5.76
N VAL A 66 6.86 3.73 -5.75
CA VAL A 66 7.67 2.87 -4.89
C VAL A 66 7.43 3.20 -3.42
N ALA A 67 7.53 4.47 -3.02
CA ALA A 67 7.29 4.88 -1.63
C ALA A 67 5.85 4.63 -1.18
N PHE A 68 4.88 4.88 -2.06
CA PHE A 68 3.47 4.62 -1.79
C PHE A 68 3.22 3.13 -1.58
N GLY A 69 3.72 2.27 -2.47
CA GLY A 69 3.48 0.84 -2.34
C GLY A 69 4.26 0.17 -1.22
N THR A 70 5.47 0.63 -0.87
CA THR A 70 6.25 0.05 0.24
C THR A 70 5.53 0.19 1.56
N VAL A 71 4.84 1.30 1.82
CA VAL A 71 4.07 1.46 3.07
C VAL A 71 2.84 0.56 3.16
N HIS A 72 2.38 0.01 2.03
CA HIS A 72 1.28 -0.95 1.99
C HIS A 72 1.74 -2.39 2.26
N VAL A 73 3.05 -2.68 2.18
CA VAL A 73 3.60 -4.02 2.40
C VAL A 73 3.28 -4.58 3.80
N PRO A 74 3.45 -3.83 4.91
CA PRO A 74 3.08 -4.33 6.24
C PRO A 74 1.59 -4.64 6.36
N ALA A 75 0.73 -3.81 5.76
CA ALA A 75 -0.71 -4.05 5.74
C ALA A 75 -1.06 -5.32 4.94
N ALA A 76 -0.40 -5.53 3.80
CA ALA A 76 -0.54 -6.75 3.00
C ALA A 76 -0.12 -7.99 3.78
N ALA A 77 1.00 -7.92 4.49
CA ALA A 77 1.49 -9.02 5.33
C ALA A 77 0.50 -9.36 6.44
N ILE A 78 -0.06 -8.37 7.14
CA ILE A 78 -1.07 -8.58 8.20
C ILE A 78 -2.33 -9.24 7.63
N LEU A 79 -2.85 -8.74 6.50
CA LEU A 79 -4.04 -9.28 5.85
C LEU A 79 -3.80 -10.71 5.34
N PHE A 80 -2.60 -10.97 4.80
CA PHE A 80 -2.21 -12.31 4.34
C PHE A 80 -2.09 -13.30 5.49
N ILE A 81 -1.47 -12.92 6.61
CA ILE A 81 -1.42 -13.74 7.82
C ILE A 81 -2.84 -14.00 8.34
N LYS A 82 -3.71 -12.98 8.32
CA LYS A 82 -5.11 -13.14 8.74
C LYS A 82 -5.86 -14.12 7.84
N HIS A 83 -5.59 -14.09 6.53
CA HIS A 83 -6.10 -15.04 5.56
C HIS A 83 -5.65 -16.48 5.85
N LEU A 84 -4.34 -16.69 6.07
CA LEU A 84 -3.80 -18.01 6.40
C LEU A 84 -4.35 -18.57 7.72
N ARG A 85 -4.66 -17.71 8.69
CA ARG A 85 -5.25 -18.10 9.97
C ARG A 85 -6.75 -18.42 9.89
N GLY A 86 -7.39 -18.25 8.72
CA GLY A 86 -8.84 -18.40 8.58
C GLY A 86 -9.64 -17.45 9.47
N ALA A 87 -9.03 -16.34 9.90
CA ALA A 87 -9.64 -15.44 10.87
C ALA A 87 -10.75 -14.61 10.21
N GLY A 88 -11.93 -14.63 10.84
CA GLY A 88 -13.11 -13.90 10.36
C GLY A 88 -12.98 -12.38 10.46
N GLN A 89 -14.06 -11.70 10.11
CA GLN A 89 -14.12 -10.24 10.19
C GLN A 89 -13.94 -9.78 11.64
N SER A 90 -13.15 -8.72 11.83
CA SER A 90 -13.05 -7.98 13.08
C SER A 90 -13.82 -6.67 13.00
#